data_AF-A0A9Q5HUE0-F1
#
_entry.id   AF-A0A9Q5HUE0-F1
#
_cell.length_a   1.000
_cell.length_b   1.000
_cell.length_c   1.000
_cell.angle_alpha   90.00
_cell.angle_beta   90.00
_cell.angle_gamma   90.00
#
_symmetry.space_group_name_H-M   'P 1'
#
loop_
_entity.id
_entity.type
_entity.pdbx_description
1 polymer ?
#
loop_
_entity_poly.entity_id
_entity_poly.type
_entity_poly.pdbx_seq_one_letter_code
_entity_poly.pdbx_strand_id
1 'polypeptide(L)'
;MPDLTTSIFDIPQEITEHALVHAEPRDVASFAQTCRTARALVYDQRDQHLWRRLFLEQPYDDPRRSASFAFHSDSDSDPDSGSIDWKRALQQRVYAMRIVQKIATHPLELATALSALISVARHVPPMPEQSDESKDLIWLNNLVRENNVFGLTAPEHKWTFEEHQRIAELWTYIGWRDSVINRNGAELLDVRNQARTFVYDMRKYARENSWGPFISDKSGSINWTHIEAVITVIYCNLMDLNDLWPDTRPPARLDAIRAYSAPKSHQRDPRDWAGVEGAWRRYVCFMDYRDLFTFNYSANAYDPVFFEDDEFQEATRLIELNLTITRIGEKKSAAGSVSRMSTFSPDSSPSTSSPVGSPSSDSSHAGSSAMNISKQFPIIYFVGRSRGGNGNESKVRGSVRMTPDGHIRWRFASIYDGHSQWSSEGIQIGGVCSAAGVVGTWTGAHHEEGSSSIDVSMC
;
A
#
# COMPACT_ATOMS: atom_id res chain seq x y z
N MET A 1 -24.40 54.93 30.65
CA MET A 1 -24.34 53.48 30.94
C MET A 1 -23.01 52.99 30.41
N PRO A 2 -22.17 52.31 31.20
CA PRO A 2 -21.01 51.63 30.61
C PRO A 2 -21.56 50.55 29.68
N ASP A 3 -21.08 50.54 28.45
CA ASP A 3 -21.40 49.54 27.44
C ASP A 3 -20.93 48.19 27.98
N LEU A 4 -21.86 47.36 28.46
CA LEU A 4 -21.57 46.01 28.96
C LEU A 4 -21.28 45.12 27.74
N THR A 5 -20.12 45.32 27.13
CA THR A 5 -19.62 44.45 26.07
C THR A 5 -19.23 43.11 26.71
N THR A 6 -20.18 42.19 26.72
CA THR A 6 -19.95 40.82 27.18
C THR A 6 -18.97 40.14 26.24
N SER A 7 -17.85 39.67 26.78
CA SER A 7 -16.83 38.95 26.05
C SER A 7 -17.23 37.48 25.88
N ILE A 8 -16.80 36.85 24.79
CA ILE A 8 -16.93 35.39 24.59
C ILE A 8 -16.13 34.59 25.65
N PHE A 9 -15.25 35.24 26.39
CA PHE A 9 -14.53 34.62 27.51
C PHE A 9 -15.24 34.79 28.86
N ASP A 10 -16.37 35.49 28.89
CA ASP A 10 -17.18 35.66 30.12
C ASP A 10 -18.15 34.48 30.34
N ILE A 11 -18.33 33.62 29.32
CA ILE A 11 -19.09 32.37 29.42
C ILE A 11 -18.16 31.21 29.81
N PRO A 12 -18.69 30.11 30.41
CA PRO A 12 -17.88 28.95 30.76
C PRO A 12 -17.15 28.37 29.55
N GLN A 13 -15.92 27.91 29.77
CA GLN A 13 -15.05 27.38 28.72
C GLN A 13 -15.71 26.28 27.91
N GLU A 14 -16.48 25.41 28.56
CA GLU A 14 -17.17 24.28 27.96
C GLU A 14 -18.22 24.74 26.93
N ILE A 15 -18.85 25.90 27.15
CA ILE A 15 -19.82 26.50 26.23
C ILE A 15 -19.09 27.11 25.04
N THR A 16 -17.95 27.77 25.26
CA THR A 16 -17.10 28.28 24.17
C THR A 16 -16.58 27.14 23.31
N GLU A 17 -16.09 26.05 23.92
CA GLU A 17 -15.67 24.84 23.18
C GLU A 17 -16.84 24.24 22.41
N HIS A 18 -18.02 24.12 23.01
CA HIS A 18 -19.20 23.61 22.34
C HIS A 18 -19.58 24.45 21.12
N ALA A 19 -19.48 25.78 21.20
CA ALA A 19 -19.71 26.66 20.05
C ALA A 19 -18.66 26.46 18.95
N LEU A 20 -17.39 26.34 19.32
CA LEU A 20 -16.29 26.14 18.37
C LEU A 20 -16.38 24.81 17.62
N VAL A 21 -16.93 23.77 18.24
CA VAL A 21 -17.10 22.44 17.61
C VAL A 21 -18.00 22.46 16.38
N HIS A 22 -18.92 23.43 16.28
CA HIS A 22 -19.78 23.60 15.10
C HIS A 22 -19.16 24.46 13.99
N ALA A 23 -17.96 25.00 14.20
CA ALA A 23 -17.24 25.77 13.19
C ALA A 23 -16.32 24.87 12.36
N GLU A 24 -16.00 25.31 11.14
CA GLU A 24 -14.96 24.66 10.35
C GLU A 24 -13.61 24.72 11.08
N PRO A 25 -12.74 23.69 10.98
CA PRO A 25 -11.44 23.69 11.66
C PRO A 25 -10.57 24.93 11.33
N ARG A 26 -10.77 25.51 10.15
CA ARG A 26 -10.11 26.75 9.72
C ARG A 26 -10.60 27.99 10.47
N ASP A 27 -11.88 28.05 10.79
CA ASP A 27 -12.47 29.15 11.52
C ASP A 27 -12.06 29.09 12.99
N VAL A 28 -11.94 27.89 13.55
CA VAL A 28 -11.33 27.68 14.88
C VAL A 28 -9.87 28.15 14.91
N ALA A 29 -9.10 27.86 13.86
CA ALA A 29 -7.72 28.36 13.74
C ALA A 29 -7.66 29.89 13.59
N SER A 30 -8.67 30.51 12.97
CA SER A 30 -8.79 31.96 12.83
C SER A 30 -9.19 32.62 14.15
N PHE A 31 -10.13 32.01 14.88
CA PHE A 31 -10.50 32.40 16.25
C PHE A 31 -9.27 32.39 17.17
N ALA A 32 -8.46 31.34 17.12
CA ALA A 32 -7.24 31.21 17.92
C ALA A 32 -6.18 32.30 17.63
N GLN A 33 -6.27 33.01 16.50
CA GLN A 33 -5.38 34.12 16.15
C GLN A 33 -5.86 35.47 16.69
N THR A 34 -7.10 35.55 17.19
CA THR A 34 -7.69 36.82 17.63
C THR A 34 -7.07 37.36 18.93
N CYS A 35 -6.72 36.48 19.88
CA CYS A 35 -6.07 36.85 21.13
C CYS A 35 -5.34 35.67 21.80
N ARG A 36 -4.54 35.96 22.83
CA ARG A 36 -3.79 34.93 23.59
C ARG A 36 -4.71 33.94 24.32
N THR A 37 -5.85 34.40 24.82
CA THR A 37 -6.84 33.54 25.50
C THR A 37 -7.47 32.55 24.53
N ALA A 38 -7.89 32.99 23.33
CA ALA A 38 -8.37 32.10 22.27
C ALA A 38 -7.31 31.08 21.86
N ARG A 39 -6.05 31.53 21.73
CA ARG A 39 -4.93 30.64 21.42
C ARG A 39 -4.74 29.56 22.50
N ALA A 40 -4.73 29.96 23.77
CA ALA A 40 -4.55 29.04 24.88
C ALA A 40 -5.70 28.03 24.99
N LEU A 41 -6.93 28.47 24.72
CA LEU A 41 -8.11 27.61 24.66
C LEU A 41 -8.00 26.55 23.55
N VAL A 42 -7.52 26.93 22.37
CA VAL A 42 -7.49 26.02 21.22
C VAL A 42 -6.24 25.13 21.21
N TYR A 43 -5.06 25.68 21.52
CA TYR A 43 -3.78 25.02 21.24
C TYR A 43 -3.01 24.53 22.46
N ASP A 44 -3.28 25.10 23.64
CA ASP A 44 -2.46 24.89 24.84
C ASP A 44 -3.14 23.99 25.89
N GLN A 45 -4.38 23.53 25.64
CA GLN A 45 -5.07 22.55 26.48
C GLN A 45 -4.42 21.17 26.35
N ARG A 46 -4.24 20.47 27.48
CA ARG A 46 -3.54 19.17 27.54
C ARG A 46 -4.44 17.98 27.20
N ASP A 47 -5.76 18.10 27.35
CA ASP A 47 -6.71 16.99 27.28
C ASP A 47 -7.14 16.60 25.85
N GLN A 48 -6.80 17.41 24.84
CA GLN A 48 -7.25 17.29 23.46
C GLN A 48 -8.78 17.18 23.28
N HIS A 49 -9.58 17.58 24.27
CA HIS A 49 -11.04 17.40 24.26
C HIS A 49 -11.69 18.13 23.08
N LEU A 50 -11.34 19.40 22.90
CA LEU A 50 -11.81 20.21 21.78
C LEU A 50 -11.41 19.59 20.42
N TRP A 51 -10.17 19.15 20.27
CA TRP A 51 -9.67 18.54 19.02
C TRP A 51 -10.36 17.22 18.70
N ARG A 52 -10.61 16.39 19.71
CA ARG A 52 -11.39 15.16 19.56
C ARG A 52 -12.81 15.46 19.09
N ARG A 53 -13.49 16.43 19.71
CA ARG A 53 -14.84 16.81 19.28
C ARG A 53 -14.84 17.38 17.87
N LEU A 54 -13.92 18.29 17.55
CA LEU A 54 -13.77 18.84 16.21
C LEU A 54 -13.57 17.74 15.15
N PHE A 55 -12.73 16.76 15.43
CA PHE A 55 -12.49 15.63 14.52
C PHE A 55 -13.76 14.78 14.34
N LEU A 56 -14.45 14.44 15.43
CA LEU A 56 -15.63 13.57 15.38
C LEU A 56 -16.86 14.21 14.73
N GLU A 57 -16.93 15.54 14.67
CA GLU A 57 -17.94 16.26 13.86
C GLU A 57 -17.64 16.25 12.36
N GLN A 58 -16.39 15.97 11.96
CA GLN A 58 -16.06 15.85 10.54
C GLN A 58 -16.61 14.54 9.95
N PRO A 59 -16.81 14.46 8.62
CA PRO A 59 -17.21 13.23 7.94
C PRO A 59 -16.03 12.25 7.81
N TYR A 60 -15.37 11.94 8.93
CA TYR A 60 -14.27 10.99 9.04
C TYR A 60 -14.68 9.78 9.87
N ASP A 61 -13.96 8.68 9.69
CA ASP A 61 -14.15 7.53 10.54
C ASP A 61 -13.54 7.77 11.93
N ASP A 62 -14.14 7.17 12.95
CA ASP A 62 -13.61 7.25 14.31
C ASP A 62 -12.29 6.45 14.41
N PRO A 63 -11.13 7.09 14.63
CA PRO A 63 -9.84 6.42 14.61
C PRO A 63 -9.70 5.36 15.71
N ARG A 64 -10.53 5.43 16.76
CA ARG A 64 -10.59 4.42 17.83
C ARG A 64 -11.05 3.04 17.32
N ARG A 65 -11.72 2.99 16.17
CA ARG A 65 -12.16 1.74 15.54
C ARG A 65 -11.06 1.08 14.70
N SER A 66 -9.89 1.72 14.52
CA SER A 66 -8.81 1.17 13.70
C SER A 66 -8.11 0.00 14.40
N ALA A 67 -7.71 -1.02 13.63
CA ALA A 67 -7.12 -2.26 14.16
C ALA A 67 -5.82 -2.05 14.94
N SER A 68 -5.10 -0.94 14.70
CA SER A 68 -3.91 -0.55 15.46
C SER A 68 -4.17 -0.43 16.97
N PHE A 69 -5.41 -0.16 17.39
CA PHE A 69 -5.79 -0.13 18.82
C PHE A 69 -6.21 -1.47 19.40
N ALA A 70 -6.64 -2.43 18.58
CA ALA A 70 -7.16 -3.72 19.05
C ALA A 70 -6.04 -4.69 19.48
N PHE A 71 -4.80 -4.50 19.00
CA PHE A 71 -3.67 -5.39 19.29
C PHE A 71 -2.70 -4.87 20.36
N HIS A 72 -2.96 -3.70 20.95
CA HIS A 72 -2.17 -3.13 22.05
C HIS A 72 -2.70 -3.51 23.46
N SER A 73 -3.71 -4.38 23.56
CA SER A 73 -4.31 -4.71 24.86
C SER A 73 -3.59 -5.78 25.69
N ASP A 74 -2.51 -6.38 25.21
CA ASP A 74 -1.86 -7.54 25.86
C ASP A 74 -0.45 -7.26 26.42
N SER A 75 -0.02 -6.00 26.55
CA SER A 75 1.21 -5.68 27.29
C SER A 75 0.98 -4.62 28.36
N ASP A 76 1.57 -4.87 29.53
CA ASP A 76 1.70 -4.06 30.76
C ASP A 76 2.35 -2.67 30.56
N SER A 77 2.20 -2.08 29.37
CA SER A 77 2.72 -0.76 28.99
C SER A 77 1.68 0.32 29.26
N ASP A 78 2.15 1.36 29.94
CA ASP A 78 1.51 2.64 30.28
C ASP A 78 0.27 2.99 29.43
N PRO A 79 -0.95 3.11 30.02
CA PRO A 79 -2.19 3.40 29.28
C PRO A 79 -2.17 4.73 28.50
N ASP A 80 -1.20 5.61 28.74
CA ASP A 80 -1.02 6.88 28.01
C ASP A 80 -0.21 6.73 26.69
N SER A 81 0.49 5.61 26.46
CA SER A 81 1.34 5.43 25.26
C SER A 81 0.55 5.18 23.96
N GLY A 82 -0.78 5.04 24.05
CA GLY A 82 -1.69 4.79 22.94
C GLY A 82 -2.77 5.86 22.76
N SER A 83 -2.61 7.07 23.30
CA SER A 83 -3.61 8.12 23.10
C SER A 83 -3.57 8.67 21.65
N ILE A 84 -4.73 8.71 20.99
CA ILE A 84 -4.86 9.29 19.64
C ILE A 84 -4.53 10.78 19.72
N ASP A 85 -3.57 11.23 18.90
CA ASP A 85 -3.30 12.65 18.69
C ASP A 85 -4.35 13.25 17.73
N TRP A 86 -5.51 13.59 18.29
CA TRP A 86 -6.65 14.17 17.57
C TRP A 86 -6.30 15.47 16.87
N LYS A 87 -5.47 16.31 17.53
CA LYS A 87 -5.00 17.57 16.97
C LYS A 87 -4.22 17.32 15.69
N ARG A 88 -3.20 16.47 15.76
CA ARG A 88 -2.38 16.13 14.60
C ARG A 88 -3.19 15.45 13.50
N ALA A 89 -4.06 14.51 13.86
CA ALA A 89 -4.90 13.80 12.89
C ALA A 89 -5.82 14.75 12.09
N LEU A 90 -6.44 15.72 12.75
CA LEU A 90 -7.27 16.73 12.10
C LEU A 90 -6.42 17.70 11.27
N GLN A 91 -5.33 18.22 11.85
CA GLN A 91 -4.44 19.16 11.16
C GLN A 91 -3.84 18.55 9.89
N GLN A 92 -3.43 17.28 9.91
CA GLN A 92 -2.88 16.59 8.74
C GLN A 92 -3.91 16.46 7.62
N ARG A 93 -5.16 16.09 7.92
CA ARG A 93 -6.24 16.00 6.91
C ARG A 93 -6.56 17.37 6.30
N VAL A 94 -6.72 18.39 7.14
CA VAL A 94 -7.00 19.77 6.67
C VAL A 94 -5.83 20.31 5.84
N TYR A 95 -4.59 20.07 6.27
CA TYR A 95 -3.40 20.49 5.54
C TYR A 95 -3.29 19.80 4.18
N ALA A 96 -3.39 18.47 4.15
CA ALA A 96 -3.30 17.69 2.92
C ALA A 96 -4.38 18.08 1.91
N MET A 97 -5.61 18.28 2.37
CA MET A 97 -6.71 18.79 1.55
C MET A 97 -6.36 20.12 0.89
N ARG A 98 -5.77 21.07 1.63
CA ARG A 98 -5.41 22.40 1.10
C ARG A 98 -4.29 22.35 0.06
N ILE A 99 -3.33 21.44 0.24
CA ILE A 99 -2.25 21.23 -0.72
C ILE A 99 -2.80 20.59 -2.00
N VAL A 100 -3.65 19.56 -1.88
CA VAL A 100 -4.28 18.90 -3.03
C VAL A 100 -5.21 19.84 -3.80
N GLN A 101 -5.93 20.74 -3.11
CA GLN A 101 -6.71 21.80 -3.78
C GLN A 101 -5.87 22.75 -4.66
N LYS A 102 -4.55 22.76 -4.46
CA LYS A 102 -3.58 23.56 -5.23
C LYS A 102 -2.64 22.70 -6.05
N ILE A 103 -2.96 21.42 -6.27
CA ILE A 103 -2.07 20.47 -6.94
C ILE A 103 -1.60 20.97 -8.32
N ALA A 104 -2.45 21.72 -9.04
CA ALA A 104 -2.12 22.32 -10.33
C ALA A 104 -0.95 23.33 -10.29
N THR A 105 -0.65 23.92 -9.13
CA THR A 105 0.49 24.83 -8.94
C THR A 105 1.76 24.13 -8.45
N HIS A 106 1.75 22.79 -8.38
CA HIS A 106 2.82 21.93 -7.86
C HIS A 106 3.43 22.43 -6.53
N PRO A 107 2.65 22.43 -5.42
CA PRO A 107 3.15 22.90 -4.13
C PRO A 107 4.34 22.06 -3.64
N LEU A 108 5.31 22.70 -2.98
CA LEU A 108 6.52 22.03 -2.47
C LEU A 108 6.21 20.89 -1.50
N GLU A 109 5.10 20.98 -0.78
CA GLU A 109 4.72 20.02 0.25
C GLU A 109 3.78 18.91 -0.26
N LEU A 110 3.62 18.78 -1.57
CA LEU A 110 2.72 17.81 -2.18
C LEU A 110 3.04 16.36 -1.78
N ALA A 111 4.30 15.95 -1.79
CA ALA A 111 4.71 14.62 -1.34
C ALA A 111 4.26 14.33 0.11
N THR A 112 4.35 15.33 1.00
CA THR A 112 3.91 15.23 2.39
C THR A 112 2.38 15.15 2.49
N ALA A 113 1.67 15.94 1.69
CA ALA A 113 0.21 15.89 1.61
C ALA A 113 -0.29 14.52 1.11
N LEU A 114 0.28 14.00 0.02
CA LEU A 114 -0.05 12.68 -0.51
C LEU A 114 0.24 11.58 0.53
N SER A 115 1.36 11.69 1.26
CA SER A 115 1.67 10.78 2.38
C SER A 115 0.58 10.74 3.44
N ALA A 116 0.03 11.90 3.80
CA ALA A 116 -1.06 11.99 4.76
C ALA A 116 -2.35 11.35 4.22
N LEU A 117 -2.66 11.53 2.94
CA LEU A 117 -3.82 10.90 2.28
C LEU A 117 -3.68 9.37 2.20
N ILE A 118 -2.50 8.87 1.83
CA ILE A 118 -2.19 7.43 1.85
C ILE A 118 -2.32 6.88 3.26
N SER A 119 -1.83 7.60 4.27
CA SER A 119 -1.98 7.20 5.66
C SER A 119 -3.46 7.05 6.05
N VAL A 120 -4.34 7.95 5.59
CA VAL A 120 -5.79 7.81 5.80
C VAL A 120 -6.31 6.52 5.16
N ALA A 121 -5.99 6.26 3.88
CA ALA A 121 -6.43 5.04 3.18
C ALA A 121 -5.95 3.74 3.87
N ARG A 122 -4.75 3.75 4.45
CA ARG A 122 -4.14 2.58 5.10
C ARG A 122 -4.67 2.31 6.51
N HIS A 123 -5.19 3.32 7.21
CA HIS A 123 -5.62 3.21 8.62
C HIS A 123 -7.14 3.28 8.81
N VAL A 124 -7.91 3.17 7.73
CA VAL A 124 -9.36 3.07 7.78
C VAL A 124 -9.80 1.92 8.70
N PRO A 125 -10.93 2.05 9.41
CA PRO A 125 -11.39 0.99 10.29
C PRO A 125 -11.58 -0.34 9.55
N PRO A 126 -11.34 -1.48 10.22
CA PRO A 126 -11.62 -2.78 9.66
C PRO A 126 -13.09 -2.90 9.23
N MET A 127 -13.35 -3.78 8.27
CA MET A 127 -14.69 -4.14 7.87
C MET A 127 -15.42 -4.77 9.09
N PRO A 128 -16.55 -4.22 9.53
CA PRO A 128 -17.41 -4.90 10.51
C PRO A 128 -18.12 -6.11 9.89
N GLU A 129 -18.64 -7.00 10.74
CA GLU A 129 -19.43 -8.16 10.27
C GLU A 129 -20.63 -7.76 9.42
N GLN A 130 -21.28 -6.64 9.78
CA GLN A 130 -22.31 -6.01 8.96
C GLN A 130 -21.69 -4.86 8.16
N SER A 131 -21.52 -5.05 6.85
CA SER A 131 -20.90 -4.08 5.94
C SER A 131 -21.45 -2.67 6.14
N ASP A 132 -20.54 -1.73 6.40
CA ASP A 132 -20.78 -0.28 6.38
C ASP A 132 -19.86 0.38 5.34
N GLU A 133 -20.15 1.64 5.02
CA GLU A 133 -19.26 2.46 4.21
C GLU A 133 -18.23 3.18 5.10
N SER A 134 -16.98 3.25 4.65
CA SER A 134 -15.96 4.07 5.32
C SER A 134 -16.09 5.54 4.94
N LYS A 135 -16.27 6.41 5.94
CA LYS A 135 -16.34 7.86 5.74
C LYS A 135 -15.01 8.43 5.25
N ASP A 136 -13.89 7.93 5.77
CA ASP A 136 -12.55 8.34 5.34
C ASP A 136 -12.33 8.00 3.85
N LEU A 137 -12.73 6.81 3.39
CA LEU A 137 -12.60 6.43 1.97
C LEU A 137 -13.50 7.24 1.05
N ILE A 138 -14.74 7.53 1.46
CA ILE A 138 -15.66 8.39 0.70
C ILE A 138 -15.09 9.80 0.56
N TRP A 139 -14.65 10.39 1.68
CA TRP A 139 -14.03 11.72 1.69
C TRP A 139 -12.80 11.75 0.77
N LEU A 140 -11.93 10.76 0.89
CA LEU A 140 -10.70 10.67 0.11
C LEU A 140 -10.99 10.53 -1.39
N ASN A 141 -11.95 9.68 -1.77
CA ASN A 141 -12.38 9.49 -3.15
C ASN A 141 -12.93 10.78 -3.77
N ASN A 142 -13.75 11.52 -3.02
CA ASN A 142 -14.28 12.80 -3.50
C ASN A 142 -13.17 13.83 -3.66
N LEU A 143 -12.28 13.96 -2.67
CA LEU A 143 -11.16 14.91 -2.70
C LEU A 143 -10.26 14.69 -3.91
N VAL A 144 -9.85 13.45 -4.19
CA VAL A 144 -8.95 13.17 -5.32
C VAL A 144 -9.64 13.39 -6.67
N ARG A 145 -10.93 13.05 -6.78
CA ARG A 145 -11.71 13.22 -8.01
C ARG A 145 -11.97 14.69 -8.32
N GLU A 146 -12.43 15.47 -7.34
CA GLU A 146 -12.74 16.90 -7.51
C GLU A 146 -11.52 17.74 -7.88
N ASN A 147 -10.32 17.30 -7.49
CA ASN A 147 -9.06 18.00 -7.76
C ASN A 147 -8.24 17.33 -8.86
N ASN A 148 -8.82 16.38 -9.60
CA ASN A 148 -8.21 15.67 -10.72
C ASN A 148 -6.82 15.08 -10.40
N VAL A 149 -6.60 14.56 -9.19
CA VAL A 149 -5.26 14.14 -8.72
C VAL A 149 -4.62 13.09 -9.65
N PHE A 150 -5.44 12.22 -10.25
CA PHE A 150 -4.99 11.14 -11.13
C PHE A 150 -5.07 11.47 -12.63
N GLY A 151 -5.72 12.56 -13.02
CA GLY A 151 -5.84 12.96 -14.43
C GLY A 151 -4.88 14.07 -14.84
N LEU A 152 -3.91 14.43 -13.98
CA LEU A 152 -2.81 15.33 -14.33
C LEU A 152 -1.73 14.55 -15.08
N THR A 153 -2.03 14.15 -16.32
CA THR A 153 -1.08 13.52 -17.25
C THR A 153 -0.33 14.56 -18.12
N ALA A 154 -0.43 15.85 -17.78
CA ALA A 154 0.11 16.92 -18.62
C ALA A 154 1.66 16.90 -18.66
N PRO A 155 2.28 17.05 -19.84
CA PRO A 155 3.73 17.24 -20.02
C PRO A 155 4.33 18.43 -19.25
N GLU A 156 3.49 19.29 -18.66
CA GLU A 156 3.86 20.52 -17.97
C GLU A 156 4.22 20.31 -16.50
N HIS A 157 3.73 19.24 -15.86
CA HIS A 157 3.97 18.93 -14.45
C HIS A 157 5.05 17.86 -14.31
N LYS A 158 6.30 18.29 -14.12
CA LYS A 158 7.41 17.37 -13.80
C LYS A 158 7.32 16.94 -12.34
N TRP A 159 6.47 15.96 -12.04
CA TRP A 159 6.45 15.35 -10.71
C TRP A 159 7.82 14.75 -10.37
N THR A 160 8.22 14.87 -9.12
CA THR A 160 9.41 14.19 -8.60
C THR A 160 9.19 12.68 -8.56
N PHE A 161 10.26 11.90 -8.44
CA PHE A 161 10.16 10.45 -8.30
C PHE A 161 9.28 10.04 -7.10
N GLU A 162 9.44 10.72 -5.96
CA GLU A 162 8.64 10.44 -4.76
C GLU A 162 7.16 10.74 -5.00
N GLU A 163 6.83 11.88 -5.61
CA GLU A 163 5.44 12.25 -5.91
C GLU A 163 4.78 11.24 -6.84
N HIS A 164 5.47 10.78 -7.90
CA HIS A 164 4.94 9.72 -8.77
C HIS A 164 4.63 8.44 -7.98
N GLN A 165 5.52 8.02 -7.08
CA GLN A 165 5.29 6.82 -6.27
C GLN A 165 4.09 7.00 -5.33
N ARG A 166 3.91 8.18 -4.72
CA ARG A 166 2.75 8.43 -3.84
C ARG A 166 1.44 8.58 -4.61
N ILE A 167 1.46 9.21 -5.78
CA ILE A 167 0.28 9.28 -6.65
C ILE A 167 -0.13 7.86 -7.06
N ALA A 168 0.82 7.04 -7.51
CA ALA A 168 0.57 5.64 -7.90
C ALA A 168 0.07 4.77 -6.73
N GLU A 169 0.61 4.97 -5.51
CA GLU A 169 0.14 4.27 -4.30
C GLU A 169 -1.31 4.65 -3.97
N LEU A 170 -1.61 5.95 -3.93
CA LEU A 170 -2.95 6.44 -3.67
C LEU A 170 -3.93 5.98 -4.77
N TRP A 171 -3.49 6.02 -6.03
CA TRP A 171 -4.25 5.52 -7.18
C TRP A 171 -4.58 4.03 -7.05
N THR A 172 -3.62 3.22 -6.61
CA THR A 172 -3.79 1.78 -6.38
C THR A 172 -4.87 1.51 -5.33
N TYR A 173 -4.96 2.32 -4.28
CA TYR A 173 -5.99 2.13 -3.25
C TYR A 173 -7.39 2.56 -3.70
N ILE A 174 -7.53 3.69 -4.38
CA ILE A 174 -8.85 4.30 -4.61
C ILE A 174 -9.12 4.76 -6.05
N GLY A 175 -8.10 5.03 -6.85
CA GLY A 175 -8.19 5.76 -8.13
C GLY A 175 -8.37 4.90 -9.38
N TRP A 176 -7.95 3.64 -9.36
CA TRP A 176 -7.95 2.79 -10.55
C TRP A 176 -9.33 2.56 -11.17
N ARG A 177 -10.39 2.57 -10.35
CA ARG A 177 -11.77 2.30 -10.81
C ARG A 177 -12.25 3.39 -11.77
N ASP A 178 -12.13 4.65 -11.35
CA ASP A 178 -12.50 5.78 -12.20
C ASP A 178 -11.53 5.95 -13.38
N SER A 179 -10.26 5.55 -13.20
CA SER A 179 -9.23 5.71 -14.23
C SER A 179 -9.24 4.62 -15.30
N VAL A 180 -9.79 3.43 -15.03
CA VAL A 180 -9.76 2.30 -15.97
C VAL A 180 -11.17 1.94 -16.42
N ILE A 181 -12.12 1.83 -15.49
CA ILE A 181 -13.49 1.37 -15.81
C ILE A 181 -14.31 2.47 -16.51
N ASN A 182 -14.07 3.74 -16.17
CA ASN A 182 -14.92 4.86 -16.60
C ASN A 182 -14.34 5.68 -17.78
N ARG A 183 -13.21 5.27 -18.38
CA ARG A 183 -12.58 5.99 -19.52
C ARG A 183 -13.15 5.59 -20.88
N ASN A 184 -13.01 6.50 -21.86
CA ASN A 184 -13.32 6.18 -23.26
C ASN A 184 -12.26 5.24 -23.87
N GLY A 185 -12.64 4.51 -24.93
CA GLY A 185 -11.79 3.44 -25.49
C GLY A 185 -10.44 3.90 -26.05
N ALA A 186 -10.35 5.10 -26.63
CA ALA A 186 -9.10 5.59 -27.23
C ALA A 186 -8.07 6.01 -26.16
N GLU A 187 -8.49 6.76 -25.14
CA GLU A 187 -7.64 7.11 -24.01
C GLU A 187 -7.20 5.88 -23.21
N LEU A 188 -8.09 4.90 -23.08
CA LEU A 188 -7.79 3.66 -22.38
C LEU A 188 -6.73 2.83 -23.12
N LEU A 189 -6.76 2.83 -24.46
CA LEU A 189 -5.76 2.14 -25.28
C LEU A 189 -4.36 2.74 -25.10
N ASP A 190 -4.22 4.07 -25.17
CA ASP A 190 -2.94 4.76 -24.96
C ASP A 190 -2.36 4.46 -23.56
N VAL A 191 -3.19 4.61 -22.53
CA VAL A 191 -2.79 4.34 -21.14
C VAL A 191 -2.39 2.88 -20.94
N ARG A 192 -3.12 1.94 -21.55
CA ARG A 192 -2.77 0.52 -21.53
C ARG A 192 -1.45 0.25 -22.25
N ASN A 193 -1.22 0.83 -23.42
CA ASN A 193 0.01 0.62 -24.18
C ASN A 193 1.23 1.17 -23.43
N GLN A 194 1.10 2.32 -22.78
CA GLN A 194 2.13 2.84 -21.87
C GLN A 194 2.38 1.90 -20.68
N ALA A 195 1.31 1.37 -20.07
CA ALA A 195 1.43 0.40 -18.99
C ALA A 195 2.08 -0.91 -19.44
N ARG A 196 1.75 -1.42 -20.64
CA ARG A 196 2.40 -2.58 -21.26
C ARG A 196 3.87 -2.33 -21.52
N THR A 197 4.22 -1.16 -22.07
CA THR A 197 5.61 -0.77 -22.27
C THR A 197 6.39 -0.82 -20.97
N PHE A 198 5.78 -0.37 -19.87
CA PHE A 198 6.41 -0.46 -18.56
C PHE A 198 6.51 -1.92 -18.08
N VAL A 199 5.42 -2.68 -18.14
CA VAL A 199 5.32 -4.05 -17.62
C VAL A 199 6.27 -5.00 -18.34
N TYR A 200 6.35 -4.93 -19.66
CA TYR A 200 7.11 -5.88 -20.48
C TYR A 200 8.57 -5.45 -20.73
N ASP A 201 9.00 -4.33 -20.15
CA ASP A 201 10.40 -3.91 -20.15
C ASP A 201 11.24 -4.82 -19.23
N MET A 202 12.00 -5.73 -19.83
CA MET A 202 12.83 -6.73 -19.15
C MET A 202 13.89 -6.11 -18.25
N ARG A 203 14.32 -4.86 -18.51
CA ARG A 203 15.32 -4.16 -17.69
C ARG A 203 14.82 -3.86 -16.28
N LYS A 204 13.49 -3.91 -16.07
CA LYS A 204 12.86 -3.71 -14.76
C LYS A 204 12.83 -4.95 -13.88
N TYR A 205 13.34 -6.08 -14.34
CA TYR A 205 13.29 -7.35 -13.61
C TYR A 205 14.70 -7.85 -13.36
N ALA A 206 15.21 -7.52 -12.18
CA ALA A 206 16.58 -7.80 -11.80
C ALA A 206 16.66 -8.49 -10.43
N ARG A 207 17.85 -8.97 -10.08
CA ARG A 207 18.08 -9.58 -8.77
C ARG A 207 17.85 -8.56 -7.64
N GLU A 208 18.22 -7.31 -7.89
CA GLU A 208 18.16 -6.17 -6.97
C GLU A 208 16.75 -5.90 -6.47
N ASN A 209 15.73 -6.10 -7.31
CA ASN A 209 14.33 -5.96 -6.96
C ASN A 209 13.60 -7.30 -6.84
N SER A 210 14.32 -8.41 -6.62
CA SER A 210 13.74 -9.75 -6.53
C SER A 210 12.88 -10.16 -7.72
N TRP A 211 13.12 -9.58 -8.92
CA TRP A 211 12.30 -9.80 -10.12
C TRP A 211 10.81 -9.47 -9.92
N GLY A 212 10.51 -8.60 -8.96
CA GLY A 212 9.15 -8.20 -8.59
C GLY A 212 8.95 -6.69 -8.70
N PRO A 213 7.75 -6.19 -8.34
CA PRO A 213 7.40 -4.77 -8.38
C PRO A 213 8.02 -3.99 -7.20
N PHE A 214 9.34 -4.06 -7.08
CA PHE A 214 10.12 -3.39 -6.04
C PHE A 214 11.13 -2.42 -6.66
N ILE A 215 11.54 -1.41 -5.88
CA ILE A 215 12.61 -0.51 -6.28
C ILE A 215 13.92 -1.30 -6.39
N SER A 216 14.65 -1.06 -7.48
CA SER A 216 15.93 -1.74 -7.79
C SER A 216 17.11 -1.16 -7.00
N ASP A 217 16.93 -0.93 -5.70
CA ASP A 217 17.93 -0.39 -4.77
C ASP A 217 18.23 -1.36 -3.60
N LYS A 218 17.68 -2.58 -3.65
CA LYS A 218 17.77 -3.63 -2.60
C LYS A 218 17.08 -3.27 -1.28
N SER A 219 16.38 -2.14 -1.19
CA SER A 219 15.59 -1.78 0.00
C SER A 219 14.40 -2.72 0.22
N GLY A 220 13.87 -3.28 -0.87
CA GLY A 220 12.60 -4.00 -0.86
C GLY A 220 11.37 -3.08 -0.80
N SER A 221 11.57 -1.77 -0.94
CA SER A 221 10.50 -0.79 -1.11
C SER A 221 9.69 -1.11 -2.36
N ILE A 222 8.39 -0.89 -2.30
CA ILE A 222 7.48 -1.17 -3.41
C ILE A 222 7.68 -0.14 -4.50
N ASN A 223 7.65 -0.57 -5.76
CA ASN A 223 7.53 0.31 -6.91
C ASN A 223 6.04 0.47 -7.24
N TRP A 224 5.40 1.50 -6.69
CA TRP A 224 3.97 1.73 -6.87
C TRP A 224 3.60 2.05 -8.31
N THR A 225 4.47 2.72 -9.07
CA THR A 225 4.27 2.91 -10.52
C THR A 225 4.25 1.58 -11.27
N HIS A 226 5.02 0.58 -10.82
CA HIS A 226 4.95 -0.76 -11.38
C HIS A 226 3.64 -1.45 -11.03
N ILE A 227 3.18 -1.34 -9.78
CA ILE A 227 1.86 -1.85 -9.34
C ILE A 227 0.72 -1.20 -10.14
N GLU A 228 0.76 0.11 -10.35
CA GLU A 228 -0.22 0.85 -11.18
C GLU A 228 -0.26 0.33 -12.62
N ALA A 229 0.89 0.18 -13.27
CA ALA A 229 0.98 -0.35 -14.63
C ALA A 229 0.42 -1.78 -14.72
N VAL A 230 0.75 -2.60 -13.73
CA VAL A 230 0.24 -3.97 -13.60
C VAL A 230 -1.29 -4.02 -13.48
N ILE A 231 -1.87 -3.19 -12.59
CA ILE A 231 -3.33 -3.10 -12.41
C ILE A 231 -3.99 -2.65 -13.71
N THR A 232 -3.40 -1.65 -14.37
CA THR A 232 -3.91 -1.10 -15.63
C THR A 232 -3.97 -2.17 -16.71
N VAL A 233 -2.89 -2.92 -16.94
CA VAL A 233 -2.87 -4.01 -17.93
C VAL A 233 -3.93 -5.06 -17.59
N ILE A 234 -3.96 -5.57 -16.36
CA ILE A 234 -4.92 -6.62 -15.97
C ILE A 234 -6.36 -6.16 -16.17
N TYR A 235 -6.73 -4.98 -15.67
CA TYR A 235 -8.13 -4.56 -15.75
C TYR A 235 -8.57 -4.24 -17.17
N CYS A 236 -7.71 -3.64 -18.00
CA CYS A 236 -8.01 -3.48 -19.42
C CYS A 236 -8.23 -4.83 -20.11
N ASN A 237 -7.42 -5.85 -19.81
CA ASN A 237 -7.61 -7.20 -20.32
C ASN A 237 -8.93 -7.82 -19.87
N LEU A 238 -9.29 -7.65 -18.59
CA LEU A 238 -10.56 -8.13 -18.06
C LEU A 238 -11.75 -7.42 -18.71
N MET A 239 -11.63 -6.14 -19.07
CA MET A 239 -12.67 -5.42 -19.79
C MET A 239 -12.89 -6.02 -21.19
N ASP A 240 -11.83 -6.33 -21.93
CA ASP A 240 -11.93 -6.96 -23.27
C ASP A 240 -12.54 -8.37 -23.24
N LEU A 241 -12.40 -9.07 -22.12
CA LEU A 241 -12.97 -10.40 -21.92
C LEU A 241 -14.50 -10.38 -21.70
N ASN A 242 -15.13 -9.20 -21.64
CA ASN A 242 -16.58 -8.98 -21.52
C ASN A 242 -17.27 -9.93 -20.52
N ASP A 243 -18.07 -10.89 -20.99
CA ASP A 243 -18.89 -11.79 -20.16
C ASP A 243 -18.13 -13.03 -19.65
N LEU A 244 -16.82 -13.12 -19.91
CA LEU A 244 -16.01 -14.21 -19.36
C LEU A 244 -15.67 -13.94 -17.88
N TRP A 245 -16.07 -14.90 -17.05
CA TRP A 245 -15.81 -14.99 -15.61
C TRP A 245 -16.20 -13.75 -14.77
N PRO A 246 -17.39 -13.15 -14.97
CA PRO A 246 -17.79 -11.91 -14.31
C PRO A 246 -17.73 -12.01 -12.78
N ASP A 247 -18.15 -13.14 -12.22
CA ASP A 247 -18.20 -13.38 -10.77
C ASP A 247 -16.83 -13.65 -10.13
N THR A 248 -15.76 -13.71 -10.93
CA THR A 248 -14.41 -13.99 -10.43
C THR A 248 -13.50 -12.76 -10.46
N ARG A 249 -14.02 -11.60 -10.88
CA ARG A 249 -13.26 -10.36 -10.89
C ARG A 249 -13.10 -9.81 -9.48
N PRO A 250 -11.97 -9.16 -9.18
CA PRO A 250 -11.80 -8.51 -7.89
C PRO A 250 -12.85 -7.40 -7.70
N PRO A 251 -13.31 -7.17 -6.45
CA PRO A 251 -14.35 -6.19 -6.19
C PRO A 251 -13.89 -4.76 -6.47
N ALA A 252 -14.62 -4.05 -7.33
CA ALA A 252 -14.39 -2.64 -7.64
C ALA A 252 -15.01 -1.67 -6.61
N ARG A 253 -14.96 -1.99 -5.32
CA ARG A 253 -15.52 -1.18 -4.23
C ARG A 253 -14.43 -0.47 -3.44
N LEU A 254 -14.72 0.73 -2.92
CA LEU A 254 -13.78 1.48 -2.05
C LEU A 254 -13.37 0.62 -0.84
N ASP A 255 -14.36 0.02 -0.19
CA ASP A 255 -14.15 -0.75 1.04
C ASP A 255 -13.34 -2.04 0.85
N ALA A 256 -13.04 -2.44 -0.39
CA ALA A 256 -12.28 -3.65 -0.69
C ALA A 256 -10.87 -3.61 -0.09
N ILE A 257 -10.31 -2.43 0.17
CA ILE A 257 -8.98 -2.27 0.77
C ILE A 257 -9.00 -2.37 2.30
N ARG A 258 -10.18 -2.39 2.95
CA ARG A 258 -10.29 -2.42 4.41
C ARG A 258 -9.82 -3.77 4.96
N ALA A 259 -9.25 -3.76 6.16
CA ALA A 259 -8.91 -4.99 6.85
C ALA A 259 -10.14 -5.88 7.03
N TYR A 260 -10.00 -7.19 6.82
CA TYR A 260 -11.07 -8.20 6.92
C TYR A 260 -12.25 -8.03 5.95
N SER A 261 -12.09 -7.23 4.88
CA SER A 261 -13.13 -7.09 3.85
C SER A 261 -13.28 -8.33 2.97
N ALA A 262 -12.29 -9.24 2.91
CA ALA A 262 -12.38 -10.45 2.11
C ALA A 262 -13.52 -11.37 2.60
N PRO A 263 -14.14 -12.17 1.73
CA PRO A 263 -15.23 -13.06 2.11
C PRO A 263 -14.86 -13.99 3.26
N LYS A 264 -15.78 -14.08 4.24
CA LYS A 264 -15.68 -14.94 5.44
C LYS A 264 -14.47 -14.63 6.34
N SER A 265 -13.84 -13.46 6.23
CA SER A 265 -12.65 -13.12 7.03
C SER A 265 -12.84 -13.29 8.54
N HIS A 266 -13.99 -12.89 9.08
CA HIS A 266 -14.31 -13.03 10.52
C HIS A 266 -14.44 -14.49 11.01
N GLN A 267 -14.59 -15.45 10.10
CA GLN A 267 -14.72 -16.88 10.42
C GLN A 267 -13.37 -17.61 10.31
N ARG A 268 -12.32 -16.94 9.86
CA ARG A 268 -10.99 -17.53 9.65
C ARG A 268 -10.24 -17.65 10.97
N ASP A 269 -9.24 -18.54 10.99
CA ASP A 269 -8.27 -18.60 12.08
C ASP A 269 -7.55 -17.25 12.21
N PRO A 270 -7.59 -16.56 13.37
CA PRO A 270 -6.91 -15.28 13.55
C PRO A 270 -5.40 -15.32 13.30
N ARG A 271 -4.78 -16.50 13.36
CA ARG A 271 -3.36 -16.69 13.02
C ARG A 271 -3.10 -16.54 11.53
N ASP A 272 -4.11 -16.74 10.68
CA ASP A 272 -4.09 -16.39 9.26
C ASP A 272 -4.33 -14.89 9.05
N TRP A 273 -3.44 -14.08 9.61
CA TRP A 273 -3.57 -12.62 9.59
C TRP A 273 -3.53 -12.04 8.17
N ALA A 274 -2.99 -12.75 7.18
CA ALA A 274 -2.99 -12.27 5.79
C ALA A 274 -4.21 -12.75 4.99
N GLY A 275 -4.94 -13.75 5.49
CA GLY A 275 -6.07 -14.36 4.78
C GLY A 275 -5.63 -15.34 3.69
N VAL A 276 -4.52 -16.04 3.90
CA VAL A 276 -3.91 -16.98 2.95
C VAL A 276 -4.78 -18.17 2.63
N GLU A 277 -5.41 -18.77 3.64
CA GLU A 277 -6.11 -20.04 3.48
C GLU A 277 -7.41 -19.87 2.69
N GLY A 278 -7.63 -20.78 1.73
CA GLY A 278 -8.85 -20.83 0.94
C GLY A 278 -8.65 -20.81 -0.57
N ALA A 279 -9.73 -20.50 -1.27
CA ALA A 279 -9.79 -20.46 -2.73
C ALA A 279 -9.50 -19.05 -3.25
N TRP A 280 -8.61 -18.97 -4.24
CA TRP A 280 -8.22 -17.73 -4.92
C TRP A 280 -8.47 -17.83 -6.43
N ARG A 281 -8.58 -16.67 -7.08
CA ARG A 281 -8.81 -16.52 -8.52
C ARG A 281 -7.71 -15.65 -9.10
N ARG A 282 -6.67 -16.29 -9.63
CA ARG A 282 -5.51 -15.62 -10.18
C ARG A 282 -5.66 -15.38 -11.67
N TYR A 283 -5.67 -14.12 -12.08
CA TYR A 283 -5.49 -13.75 -13.47
C TYR A 283 -4.00 -13.65 -13.78
N VAL A 284 -3.59 -14.15 -14.93
CA VAL A 284 -2.24 -13.95 -15.49
C VAL A 284 -2.35 -13.38 -16.89
N CYS A 285 -1.55 -12.34 -17.18
CA CYS A 285 -1.51 -11.64 -18.47
C CYS A 285 -0.12 -11.73 -19.10
N PHE A 286 -0.13 -12.20 -20.35
CA PHE A 286 0.91 -12.73 -21.22
C PHE A 286 1.16 -12.12 -22.59
N MET A 287 2.40 -11.98 -23.06
CA MET A 287 2.64 -12.03 -24.51
C MET A 287 3.54 -13.20 -24.89
N ASP A 288 3.51 -13.58 -26.18
CA ASP A 288 4.36 -14.65 -26.70
C ASP A 288 5.84 -14.32 -26.45
N TYR A 289 6.65 -15.36 -26.26
CA TYR A 289 8.08 -15.18 -26.04
C TYR A 289 8.77 -14.45 -27.20
N ARG A 290 8.34 -14.68 -28.45
CA ARG A 290 8.92 -14.00 -29.62
C ARG A 290 8.56 -12.53 -29.65
N ASP A 291 7.33 -12.19 -29.25
CA ASP A 291 6.86 -10.81 -29.14
C ASP A 291 7.63 -10.08 -28.03
N LEU A 292 7.76 -10.72 -26.86
CA LEU A 292 8.54 -10.19 -25.75
C LEU A 292 10.00 -9.96 -26.11
N PHE A 293 10.62 -10.91 -26.82
CA PHE A 293 11.98 -10.76 -27.31
C PHE A 293 12.11 -9.61 -28.32
N THR A 294 11.18 -9.55 -29.28
CA THR A 294 11.17 -8.49 -30.31
C THR A 294 10.99 -7.10 -29.67
N PHE A 295 10.06 -6.98 -28.71
CA PHE A 295 9.82 -5.75 -27.98
C PHE A 295 11.05 -5.27 -27.18
N ASN A 296 11.88 -6.18 -26.66
CA ASN A 296 13.02 -5.81 -25.81
C ASN A 296 14.36 -5.66 -26.55
N TYR A 297 14.52 -6.33 -27.70
CA TYR A 297 15.83 -6.48 -28.37
C TYR A 297 15.85 -6.11 -29.86
N SER A 298 14.72 -5.67 -30.43
CA SER A 298 14.70 -5.14 -31.80
C SER A 298 15.25 -3.70 -31.89
N ALA A 299 15.39 -3.19 -33.12
CA ALA A 299 15.82 -1.80 -33.34
C ALA A 299 14.83 -0.76 -32.77
N ASN A 300 13.55 -1.11 -32.70
CA ASN A 300 12.48 -0.26 -32.16
C ASN A 300 12.04 -0.74 -30.76
N ALA A 301 12.99 -1.27 -29.97
CA ALA A 301 12.68 -1.81 -28.66
C ALA A 301 12.01 -0.74 -27.76
N TYR A 302 11.08 -1.19 -26.92
CA TYR A 302 10.34 -0.36 -25.95
C TYR A 302 9.36 0.67 -26.55
N ASP A 303 9.10 0.63 -27.86
CA ASP A 303 8.14 1.52 -28.51
C ASP A 303 6.69 1.07 -28.26
N PRO A 304 5.81 1.91 -27.67
CA PRO A 304 4.40 1.58 -27.47
C PRO A 304 3.64 1.19 -28.74
N VAL A 305 4.07 1.67 -29.92
CA VAL A 305 3.45 1.34 -31.22
C VAL A 305 3.49 -0.16 -31.49
N PHE A 306 4.40 -0.91 -30.86
CA PHE A 306 4.43 -2.37 -30.94
C PHE A 306 3.08 -3.03 -30.60
N PHE A 307 2.33 -2.47 -29.64
CA PHE A 307 1.06 -3.03 -29.19
C PHE A 307 -0.14 -2.66 -30.06
N GLU A 308 0.07 -1.87 -31.12
CA GLU A 308 -0.95 -1.49 -32.09
C GLU A 308 -0.95 -2.41 -33.33
N ASP A 309 -0.02 -3.36 -33.41
CA ASP A 309 0.02 -4.36 -34.48
C ASP A 309 -1.20 -5.30 -34.38
N ASP A 310 -1.91 -5.49 -35.50
CA ASP A 310 -3.07 -6.38 -35.60
C ASP A 310 -2.69 -7.85 -35.32
N GLU A 311 -1.41 -8.23 -35.51
CA GLU A 311 -0.90 -9.57 -35.19
C GLU A 311 -0.56 -9.74 -33.70
N PHE A 312 -0.38 -8.65 -32.95
CA PHE A 312 -0.05 -8.73 -31.52
C PHE A 312 -1.22 -9.32 -30.73
N GLN A 313 -0.92 -10.34 -29.92
CA GLN A 313 -1.90 -10.94 -29.03
C GLN A 313 -1.37 -11.07 -27.61
N GLU A 314 -2.16 -10.54 -26.69
CA GLU A 314 -1.92 -10.69 -25.26
C GLU A 314 -2.86 -11.76 -24.68
N ALA A 315 -2.29 -12.83 -24.12
CA ALA A 315 -3.04 -13.89 -23.49
C ALA A 315 -3.45 -13.51 -22.07
N THR A 316 -4.74 -13.69 -21.75
CA THR A 316 -5.22 -13.65 -20.36
C THR A 316 -5.74 -15.02 -19.95
N ARG A 317 -5.33 -15.50 -18.76
CA ARG A 317 -5.77 -16.80 -18.22
C ARG A 317 -6.22 -16.67 -16.78
N LEU A 318 -7.32 -17.35 -16.46
CA LEU A 318 -7.78 -17.57 -15.09
C LEU A 318 -7.20 -18.87 -14.55
N ILE A 319 -6.58 -18.79 -13.38
CA ILE A 319 -6.01 -19.90 -12.62
C ILE A 319 -6.68 -19.93 -11.25
N GLU A 320 -7.26 -21.07 -10.91
CA GLU A 320 -7.81 -21.29 -9.58
C GLU A 320 -6.72 -21.80 -8.64
N LEU A 321 -6.56 -21.18 -7.47
CA LEU A 321 -5.66 -21.68 -6.42
C LEU A 321 -6.47 -22.14 -5.23
N ASN A 322 -6.05 -23.23 -4.59
CA ASN A 322 -6.51 -23.62 -3.26
C ASN A 322 -5.29 -23.74 -2.35
N LEU A 323 -5.20 -22.83 -1.38
CA LEU A 323 -4.05 -22.64 -0.52
C LEU A 323 -4.36 -23.10 0.90
N THR A 324 -3.37 -23.69 1.56
CA THR A 324 -3.44 -24.17 2.94
C THR A 324 -2.19 -23.78 3.68
N ILE A 325 -2.36 -23.28 4.90
CA ILE A 325 -1.23 -22.90 5.74
C ILE A 325 -0.54 -24.15 6.26
N THR A 326 0.79 -24.13 6.23
CA THR A 326 1.63 -25.24 6.72
C THR A 326 2.40 -24.86 7.99
N ARG A 327 2.76 -23.58 8.12
CA ARG A 327 3.53 -23.09 9.27
C ARG A 327 3.36 -21.59 9.43
N ILE A 328 3.39 -21.13 10.67
CA ILE A 328 3.41 -19.72 11.04
C ILE A 328 4.61 -19.48 11.95
N GLY A 329 5.37 -18.40 11.70
CA GLY A 329 6.56 -18.02 12.47
C GLY A 329 7.89 -18.49 11.88
N GLU A 330 8.99 -18.12 12.55
CA GLU A 330 10.34 -18.36 12.04
C GLU A 330 10.70 -19.85 11.96
N LYS A 331 11.52 -20.20 10.95
CA LYS A 331 12.17 -21.50 10.88
C LYS A 331 13.22 -21.54 11.99
N LYS A 332 13.01 -22.33 13.05
CA LYS A 332 14.12 -22.67 13.97
C LYS A 332 15.25 -23.22 13.12
N SER A 333 16.33 -22.45 12.96
CA SER A 333 17.57 -22.95 12.39
C SER A 333 17.98 -24.16 13.23
N ALA A 334 18.17 -25.31 12.59
CA ALA A 334 18.72 -26.49 13.24
C ALA A 334 20.17 -26.18 13.62
N ALA A 335 20.38 -25.60 14.80
CA ALA A 335 21.69 -25.53 15.42
C ALA A 335 22.02 -26.94 15.93
N GLY A 336 22.93 -27.64 15.24
CA GLY A 336 23.28 -29.01 15.58
C GLY A 336 24.38 -29.64 14.73
N SER A 337 25.52 -28.96 14.57
CA SER A 337 26.86 -29.57 14.44
C SER A 337 27.89 -28.48 14.22
N VAL A 338 28.44 -27.94 15.31
CA VAL A 338 29.70 -27.19 15.27
C VAL A 338 30.81 -28.20 15.56
N SER A 339 31.50 -28.63 14.51
CA SER A 339 32.78 -29.32 14.63
C SER A 339 33.88 -28.30 14.95
N ARG A 340 34.59 -28.55 16.06
CA ARG A 340 35.75 -27.81 16.55
C ARG A 340 36.91 -27.79 15.54
N MET A 341 37.58 -26.66 15.43
CA MET A 341 39.04 -26.40 15.53
C MET A 341 39.30 -24.99 14.99
N SER A 342 40.18 -24.13 15.51
CA SER A 342 41.05 -24.11 16.69
C SER A 342 41.62 -22.68 16.73
N THR A 343 41.70 -22.13 17.94
CA THR A 343 42.55 -21.02 18.41
C THR A 343 43.77 -20.69 17.56
N PHE A 344 43.96 -19.41 17.20
CA PHE A 344 45.25 -18.69 17.26
C PHE A 344 45.07 -17.16 17.22
N SER A 345 45.56 -16.49 18.27
CA SER A 345 46.00 -15.08 18.38
C SER A 345 46.90 -15.07 19.63
N PRO A 346 48.03 -14.35 19.69
CA PRO A 346 48.09 -12.87 19.69
C PRO A 346 49.32 -12.31 18.90
N ASP A 347 49.44 -11.01 18.59
CA ASP A 347 50.07 -10.05 19.49
C ASP A 347 49.89 -8.56 19.11
N SER A 348 50.10 -7.75 20.15
CA SER A 348 49.90 -6.34 20.49
C SER A 348 50.64 -5.20 19.74
N SER A 349 49.88 -4.11 19.44
CA SER A 349 50.01 -2.66 19.80
C SER A 349 51.32 -1.85 19.54
N PRO A 350 51.41 -0.47 19.65
CA PRO A 350 50.41 0.58 20.03
C PRO A 350 50.44 1.98 19.29
N SER A 351 49.41 2.81 19.58
CA SER A 351 49.31 4.32 19.63
C SER A 351 49.46 5.19 18.35
N THR A 352 48.69 6.28 18.09
CA THR A 352 48.51 7.51 18.93
C THR A 352 47.35 8.46 18.46
N SER A 353 46.58 9.02 19.41
CA SER A 353 45.82 10.33 19.53
C SER A 353 45.07 10.98 18.33
N SER A 354 43.72 11.16 18.30
CA SER A 354 42.78 12.12 18.96
C SER A 354 42.44 13.39 18.11
N PRO A 355 41.41 14.23 18.40
CA PRO A 355 39.97 14.04 18.12
C PRO A 355 39.25 15.30 17.52
N VAL A 356 38.13 15.17 16.78
CA VAL A 356 37.09 16.23 16.66
C VAL A 356 35.72 15.58 16.45
N GLY A 357 34.73 15.94 17.27
CA GLY A 357 33.41 15.32 17.34
C GLY A 357 32.32 15.97 16.50
N SER A 358 31.19 15.26 16.38
CA SER A 358 29.81 15.77 16.33
C SER A 358 28.83 14.58 16.46
N PRO A 359 27.64 14.78 17.05
CA PRO A 359 26.79 13.69 17.54
C PRO A 359 25.94 13.07 16.44
N SER A 360 25.88 11.73 16.40
CA SER A 360 24.92 10.96 15.60
C SER A 360 23.99 10.16 16.52
N SER A 361 22.82 10.76 16.80
CA SER A 361 21.54 10.08 17.02
C SER A 361 20.79 10.17 15.67
N ASP A 362 20.20 9.17 15.05
CA ASP A 362 19.37 8.07 15.52
C ASP A 362 19.48 6.87 14.57
N SER A 363 19.76 5.68 15.08
CA SER A 363 19.61 4.42 14.33
C SER A 363 18.89 3.32 15.14
N SER A 364 18.42 3.64 16.35
CA SER A 364 17.80 2.68 17.27
C SER A 364 16.28 2.52 17.09
N HIS A 365 15.58 3.48 16.48
CA HIS A 365 14.12 3.41 16.32
C HIS A 365 13.63 2.50 15.18
N ALA A 366 14.34 2.46 14.05
CA ALA A 366 13.95 1.61 12.92
C ALA A 366 14.05 0.11 13.25
N GLY A 367 15.09 -0.30 13.99
CA GLY A 367 15.28 -1.69 14.43
C GLY A 367 14.21 -2.16 15.44
N SER A 368 13.77 -1.26 16.33
CA SER A 368 12.71 -1.57 17.31
C SER A 368 11.33 -1.71 16.66
N SER A 369 10.99 -0.81 15.72
CA SER A 369 9.72 -0.87 14.98
C SER A 369 9.59 -2.13 14.13
N ALA A 370 10.64 -2.48 13.37
CA ALA A 370 10.64 -3.69 12.55
C ALA A 370 10.54 -4.99 13.37
N MET A 371 11.18 -5.04 14.55
CA MET A 371 11.06 -6.18 15.48
C MET A 371 9.68 -6.29 16.13
N ASN A 372 8.97 -5.18 16.34
CA ASN A 372 7.60 -5.21 16.87
C ASN A 372 6.60 -5.69 15.80
N ILE A 373 6.76 -5.23 14.55
CA ILE A 373 5.94 -5.68 13.42
C ILE A 373 6.09 -7.19 13.18
N SER A 374 7.31 -7.73 13.23
CA SER A 374 7.54 -9.17 12.99
C SER A 374 6.97 -10.07 14.09
N LYS A 375 6.91 -9.58 15.34
CA LYS A 375 6.23 -10.26 16.44
C LYS A 375 4.71 -10.23 16.28
N GLN A 376 4.16 -9.13 15.78
CA GLN A 376 2.72 -8.97 15.55
C GLN A 376 2.24 -9.78 14.33
N PHE A 377 3.04 -9.84 13.26
CA PHE A 377 2.70 -10.49 11.99
C PHE A 377 3.77 -11.54 11.60
N PRO A 378 3.75 -12.72 12.24
CA PRO A 378 4.71 -13.78 11.94
C PRO A 378 4.59 -14.28 10.49
N ILE A 379 5.70 -14.65 9.86
CA ILE A 379 5.70 -15.15 8.47
C ILE A 379 4.78 -16.37 8.35
N ILE A 380 3.85 -16.34 7.39
CA ILE A 380 2.98 -17.47 7.04
C ILE A 380 3.64 -18.23 5.90
N TYR A 381 3.72 -19.55 6.01
CA TYR A 381 4.14 -20.45 4.93
C TYR A 381 2.97 -21.31 4.49
N PHE A 382 2.78 -21.45 3.19
CA PHE A 382 1.65 -22.15 2.62
C PHE A 382 2.04 -23.06 1.47
N VAL A 383 1.18 -24.03 1.21
CA VAL A 383 1.20 -24.88 0.01
C VAL A 383 -0.19 -24.88 -0.61
N GLY A 384 -0.29 -25.33 -1.85
CA GLY A 384 -1.57 -25.42 -2.51
C GLY A 384 -1.53 -26.15 -3.84
N ARG A 385 -2.67 -26.16 -4.51
CA ARG A 385 -2.80 -26.60 -5.90
C ARG A 385 -3.28 -25.43 -6.74
N SER A 386 -2.75 -25.32 -7.95
CA SER A 386 -3.25 -24.45 -9.00
C SER A 386 -3.90 -25.29 -10.09
N ARG A 387 -4.97 -24.78 -10.69
CA ARG A 387 -5.65 -25.42 -11.82
C ARG A 387 -5.99 -24.36 -12.87
N GLY A 388 -5.47 -24.54 -14.07
CA GLY A 388 -5.79 -23.71 -15.24
C GLY A 388 -7.05 -24.19 -15.95
N GLY A 389 -7.62 -23.32 -16.80
CA GLY A 389 -8.82 -23.63 -17.59
C GLY A 389 -8.66 -24.80 -18.57
N ASN A 390 -7.43 -25.14 -18.97
CA ASN A 390 -7.10 -26.29 -19.82
C ASN A 390 -6.91 -27.61 -19.04
N GLY A 391 -7.13 -27.61 -17.72
CA GLY A 391 -6.94 -28.78 -16.87
C GLY A 391 -5.52 -29.00 -16.36
N ASN A 392 -4.56 -28.14 -16.72
CA ASN A 392 -3.21 -28.22 -16.18
C ASN A 392 -3.23 -27.94 -14.68
N GLU A 393 -2.64 -28.84 -13.90
CA GLU A 393 -2.48 -28.68 -12.46
C GLU A 393 -1.01 -28.50 -12.07
N SER A 394 -0.75 -27.66 -11.07
CA SER A 394 0.58 -27.56 -10.47
C SER A 394 0.51 -27.39 -8.96
N LYS A 395 1.56 -27.80 -8.26
CA LYS A 395 1.68 -27.56 -6.82
C LYS A 395 2.19 -26.13 -6.60
N VAL A 396 1.66 -25.46 -5.60
CA VAL A 396 2.12 -24.14 -5.19
C VAL A 396 2.79 -24.25 -3.82
N ARG A 397 3.87 -23.49 -3.62
CA ARG A 397 4.51 -23.29 -2.31
C ARG A 397 4.92 -21.83 -2.19
N GLY A 398 4.64 -21.22 -1.05
CA GLY A 398 4.98 -19.83 -0.84
C GLY A 398 5.05 -19.40 0.61
N SER A 399 5.19 -18.10 0.77
CA SER A 399 5.16 -17.41 2.05
C SER A 399 4.58 -16.00 1.94
N VAL A 400 3.98 -15.54 3.03
CA VAL A 400 3.48 -14.17 3.20
C VAL A 400 4.17 -13.54 4.40
N ARG A 401 4.59 -12.27 4.25
CA ARG A 401 5.24 -11.50 5.33
C ARG A 401 4.84 -10.03 5.30
N MET A 402 4.83 -9.40 6.46
CA MET A 402 4.74 -7.94 6.57
C MET A 402 6.11 -7.32 6.24
N THR A 403 6.13 -6.24 5.45
CA THR A 403 7.31 -5.43 5.18
C THR A 403 7.54 -4.43 6.33
N PRO A 404 8.77 -3.88 6.48
CA PRO A 404 9.03 -2.83 7.47
C PRO A 404 8.11 -1.62 7.32
N ASP A 405 7.70 -1.30 6.08
CA ASP A 405 6.81 -0.18 5.78
C ASP A 405 5.32 -0.51 5.98
N GLY A 406 5.00 -1.70 6.49
CA GLY A 406 3.64 -2.13 6.82
C GLY A 406 2.78 -2.57 5.63
N HIS A 407 3.40 -3.07 4.56
CA HIS A 407 2.72 -3.71 3.44
C HIS A 407 2.86 -5.23 3.50
N ILE A 408 1.97 -5.97 2.84
CA ILE A 408 1.95 -7.43 2.92
C ILE A 408 2.52 -7.99 1.62
N ARG A 409 3.70 -8.60 1.69
CA ARG A 409 4.38 -9.20 0.54
C ARG A 409 4.09 -10.69 0.45
N TRP A 410 3.69 -11.11 -0.75
CA TRP A 410 3.47 -12.48 -1.15
C TRP A 410 4.60 -12.94 -2.07
N ARG A 411 5.10 -14.15 -1.81
CA ARG A 411 6.06 -14.84 -2.67
C ARG A 411 5.68 -16.30 -2.80
N PHE A 412 5.57 -16.82 -4.01
CA PHE A 412 5.31 -18.25 -4.21
C PHE A 412 5.84 -18.76 -5.55
N ALA A 413 6.03 -20.07 -5.64
CA ALA A 413 6.44 -20.74 -6.86
C ALA A 413 5.43 -21.81 -7.27
N SER A 414 5.23 -21.96 -8.58
CA SER A 414 4.47 -23.05 -9.20
C SER A 414 5.42 -24.18 -9.58
N ILE A 415 5.09 -25.39 -9.15
CA ILE A 415 5.92 -26.59 -9.23
C ILE A 415 5.19 -27.61 -10.11
N TYR A 416 5.82 -27.94 -11.24
CA TYR A 416 5.38 -28.95 -12.20
C TYR A 416 6.40 -30.09 -12.23
N ASP A 417 5.94 -31.33 -12.19
CA ASP A 417 6.79 -32.53 -12.24
C ASP A 417 7.98 -32.51 -11.25
N GLY A 418 7.79 -31.85 -10.10
CA GLY A 418 8.82 -31.72 -9.05
C GLY A 418 9.79 -30.55 -9.23
N HIS A 419 9.69 -29.79 -10.31
CA HIS A 419 10.55 -28.64 -10.61
C HIS A 419 9.76 -27.33 -10.52
N SER A 420 10.33 -26.32 -9.85
CA SER A 420 9.80 -24.97 -9.87
C SER A 420 9.94 -24.42 -11.29
N GLN A 421 8.83 -24.07 -11.94
CA GLN A 421 8.86 -23.48 -13.29
C GLN A 421 8.65 -21.96 -13.22
N TRP A 422 7.74 -21.52 -12.36
CA TRP A 422 7.37 -20.11 -12.25
C TRP A 422 7.56 -19.61 -10.83
N SER A 423 8.04 -18.37 -10.69
CA SER A 423 8.18 -17.65 -9.42
C SER A 423 7.35 -16.37 -9.48
N SER A 424 6.58 -16.10 -8.44
CA SER A 424 5.68 -14.96 -8.34
C SER A 424 5.99 -14.12 -7.12
N GLU A 425 5.97 -12.80 -7.30
CA GLU A 425 6.20 -11.78 -6.28
C GLU A 425 5.08 -10.75 -6.36
N GLY A 426 4.43 -10.45 -5.25
CA GLY A 426 3.31 -9.51 -5.23
C GLY A 426 3.06 -8.87 -3.87
N ILE A 427 2.20 -7.87 -3.88
CA ILE A 427 1.78 -7.08 -2.73
C ILE A 427 0.27 -7.21 -2.59
N GLN A 428 -0.19 -7.48 -1.37
CA GLN A 428 -1.60 -7.38 -1.05
C GLN A 428 -2.01 -5.91 -1.03
N ILE A 429 -3.07 -5.58 -1.75
CA ILE A 429 -3.62 -4.23 -1.74
C ILE A 429 -4.55 -4.10 -0.54
N GLY A 430 -4.36 -3.06 0.25
CA GLY A 430 -5.15 -2.78 1.45
C GLY A 430 -4.62 -3.47 2.71
N GLY A 431 -5.49 -3.58 3.71
CA GLY A 431 -5.17 -4.16 5.02
C GLY A 431 -5.06 -5.68 5.02
N VAL A 432 -4.84 -6.23 6.22
CA VAL A 432 -4.92 -7.67 6.50
C VAL A 432 -6.26 -8.27 6.04
N CYS A 433 -6.25 -9.44 5.40
CA CYS A 433 -7.47 -10.07 4.85
C CYS A 433 -8.32 -9.12 3.96
N SER A 434 -7.66 -8.29 3.15
CA SER A 434 -8.32 -7.35 2.22
C SER A 434 -8.93 -8.08 1.02
N ALA A 435 -10.11 -7.65 0.58
CA ALA A 435 -10.78 -8.16 -0.60
C ALA A 435 -10.19 -7.64 -1.92
N ALA A 436 -9.35 -6.60 -1.87
CA ALA A 436 -8.72 -6.03 -3.06
C ALA A 436 -7.70 -6.97 -3.72
N GLY A 437 -7.28 -8.02 -3.01
CA GLY A 437 -6.46 -9.10 -3.55
C GLY A 437 -4.97 -8.81 -3.53
N VAL A 438 -4.22 -9.61 -4.28
CA VAL A 438 -2.75 -9.51 -4.39
C VAL A 438 -2.37 -9.16 -5.80
N VAL A 439 -1.52 -8.15 -5.96
CA VAL A 439 -1.06 -7.63 -7.24
C VAL A 439 0.44 -7.82 -7.38
N GLY A 440 0.90 -8.33 -8.51
CA GLY A 440 2.33 -8.57 -8.69
C GLY A 440 2.72 -9.09 -10.07
N THR A 441 3.93 -9.60 -10.14
CA THR A 441 4.54 -10.12 -11.37
C THR A 441 5.00 -11.55 -11.16
N TRP A 442 5.21 -12.26 -12.26
CA TRP A 442 5.87 -13.56 -12.23
C TRP A 442 6.90 -13.70 -13.34
N THR A 443 7.89 -14.55 -13.07
CA THR A 443 8.99 -14.87 -13.99
C THR A 443 9.27 -16.37 -14.01
N GLY A 444 10.13 -16.81 -14.95
CA GLY A 444 10.78 -18.13 -14.85
C GLY A 444 11.50 -18.30 -13.51
N ALA A 445 11.36 -19.47 -12.88
CA ALA A 445 11.87 -19.74 -11.52
C ALA A 445 13.40 -19.74 -11.41
N HIS A 446 14.10 -19.94 -12.53
CA HIS A 446 15.56 -19.94 -12.60
C HIS A 446 16.14 -18.56 -12.92
N HIS A 447 15.29 -17.60 -13.30
CA HIS A 447 15.68 -16.23 -13.63
C HIS A 447 16.86 -16.15 -14.63
N GLU A 448 16.89 -17.05 -15.63
CA GLU A 448 17.97 -17.07 -16.63
C GLU A 448 17.85 -15.87 -17.57
N GLU A 449 18.99 -15.25 -17.92
CA GLU A 449 19.05 -14.11 -18.84
C GLU A 449 18.44 -14.50 -20.19
N GLY A 450 17.31 -13.88 -20.53
CA GLY A 450 16.57 -14.14 -21.77
C GLY A 450 15.50 -15.22 -21.69
N SER A 451 15.27 -15.88 -20.55
CA SER A 451 14.18 -16.89 -20.38
C SER A 451 12.92 -16.35 -19.71
N SER A 452 12.90 -15.07 -19.34
CA SER A 452 11.81 -14.52 -18.54
C SER A 452 10.58 -14.35 -19.42
N SER A 453 9.58 -15.22 -19.29
CA SER A 453 8.20 -14.78 -19.45
C SER A 453 7.91 -13.84 -18.30
N ILE A 454 7.76 -12.55 -18.60
CA ILE A 454 7.28 -11.57 -17.63
C ILE A 454 5.79 -11.53 -17.76
N ASP A 455 5.13 -11.80 -16.66
CA ASP A 455 3.69 -11.82 -16.60
C ASP A 455 3.21 -11.05 -15.40
N VAL A 456 1.99 -10.57 -15.52
CA VAL A 456 1.33 -9.81 -14.47
C VAL A 456 0.24 -10.65 -13.84
N SER A 457 0.15 -10.66 -12.52
CA SER A 457 -0.91 -11.38 -11.82
C SER A 457 -1.65 -10.59 -10.76
N MET A 458 -2.97 -10.74 -10.76
CA MET A 458 -3.89 -10.28 -9.72
C MET A 458 -4.62 -11.51 -9.18
N CYS A 459 -4.60 -11.73 -7.86
CA CYS A 459 -5.19 -12.90 -7.19
C CYS A 459 -6.42 -12.55 -6.36
#